data_AF-A0A2P4X0P1-F1
#
_entry.id   AF-A0A2P4X0P1-F1
#
_cell.length_a   1.000
_cell.length_b   1.000
_cell.length_c   1.000
_cell.angle_alpha   90.00
_cell.angle_beta   90.00
_cell.angle_gamma   90.00
#
_symmetry.space_group_name_H-M   'P 1'
#
loop_
_entity.id
_entity.type
_entity.pdbx_description
1 polymer ?
#
loop_
_entity_poly.entity_id
_entity_poly.type
_entity_poly.pdbx_seq_one_letter_code
_entity_poly.pdbx_strand_id
1 'polypeptide(L)'
;AKDIFKKNGRPSGAVLFEAVTTAAEDVAKSSANWIAMPAYGELLKFAMEDSDKKDQMEALYALQIFLNKYDFPKGLIEKCFMALYSLDIIDETGFFEYKYDVDGDVPGRMKAIIQTSTWLTWLETPEEESEEDEE
;
A
#
# COMPACT_ATOMS: atom_id res chain seq x y z
N ALA A 1 4.19 -6.14 19.51
CA ALA A 1 3.82 -4.85 18.89
C ALA A 1 2.90 -4.02 19.79
N LYS A 2 1.73 -4.54 20.21
CA LYS A 2 0.72 -3.81 21.00
C LYS A 2 1.27 -3.03 22.20
N ASP A 3 2.05 -3.66 23.08
CA ASP A 3 2.58 -2.99 24.27
C ASP A 3 3.69 -1.97 23.95
N ILE A 4 4.43 -2.19 22.86
CA ILE A 4 5.49 -1.28 22.41
C ILE A 4 4.86 -0.01 21.85
N PHE A 5 3.83 -0.11 21.01
CA PHE A 5 3.15 1.08 20.45
C PHE A 5 2.39 1.87 21.52
N LYS A 6 1.80 1.18 22.52
CA LYS A 6 1.21 1.88 23.67
C LYS A 6 2.23 2.71 24.46
N LYS A 7 3.47 2.25 24.55
CA LYS A 7 4.52 2.94 25.31
C LYS A 7 5.21 4.04 24.51
N ASN A 8 5.45 3.83 23.21
CA ASN A 8 6.33 4.66 22.40
C ASN A 8 5.60 5.43 21.27
N GLY A 9 4.29 5.22 21.11
CA GLY A 9 3.55 5.67 19.93
C GLY A 9 3.68 4.69 18.75
N ARG A 10 2.81 4.86 17.76
CA ARG A 10 2.89 4.12 16.48
C ARG A 10 3.91 4.83 15.57
N PRO A 11 4.72 4.07 14.80
CA PRO A 11 5.57 4.68 13.77
C PRO A 11 4.70 5.28 12.66
N SER A 12 5.25 6.22 11.89
CA SER A 12 4.60 6.65 10.65
C SER A 12 4.54 5.51 9.64
N GLY A 13 3.61 5.58 8.70
CA GLY A 13 3.41 4.62 7.63
C GLY A 13 4.69 4.41 6.81
N ALA A 14 5.42 5.48 6.47
CA ALA A 14 6.69 5.38 5.76
C ALA A 14 7.73 4.54 6.52
N VAL A 15 7.93 4.82 7.81
CA VAL A 15 8.91 4.11 8.65
C VAL A 15 8.53 2.64 8.82
N LEU A 16 7.24 2.37 9.02
CA LEU A 16 6.72 1.01 9.12
C LEU A 16 7.00 0.21 7.84
N PHE A 17 6.65 0.76 6.69
CA PHE A 17 6.78 0.06 5.41
C PHE A 17 8.25 -0.11 5.01
N GLU A 18 9.10 0.88 5.25
CA GLU A 18 10.55 0.74 5.04
C GLU A 18 11.12 -0.39 5.91
N ALA A 19 10.77 -0.44 7.20
CA ALA A 19 11.27 -1.47 8.11
C ALA A 19 10.78 -2.86 7.71
N VAL A 20 9.49 -3.01 7.39
CA VAL A 20 8.90 -4.30 7.02
C VAL A 20 9.42 -4.79 5.68
N THR A 21 9.48 -3.94 4.64
CA THR A 21 10.00 -4.34 3.32
C THR A 21 11.48 -4.67 3.37
N THR A 22 12.27 -3.99 4.20
CA THR A 22 13.66 -4.35 4.48
C THR A 22 13.78 -5.70 5.20
N ALA A 23 12.97 -5.93 6.23
CA ALA A 23 12.98 -7.21 6.96
C ALA A 23 12.48 -8.39 6.11
N ALA A 24 11.61 -8.11 5.13
CA ALA A 24 11.02 -9.08 4.21
C ALA A 24 11.66 -9.07 2.82
N GLU A 25 12.85 -8.47 2.65
CA GLU A 25 13.42 -8.11 1.34
C GLU A 25 13.39 -9.26 0.33
N ASP A 26 13.79 -10.47 0.75
CA ASP A 26 13.84 -11.65 -0.13
C ASP A 26 12.49 -12.02 -0.74
N VAL A 27 11.40 -11.79 0.00
CA VAL A 27 10.04 -12.01 -0.48
C VAL A 27 9.52 -10.76 -1.19
N ALA A 28 9.67 -9.59 -0.56
CA ALA A 28 9.09 -8.33 -1.01
C ALA A 28 9.62 -7.88 -2.38
N LYS A 29 10.86 -8.22 -2.74
CA LYS A 29 11.43 -7.89 -4.05
C LYS A 29 10.82 -8.69 -5.22
N SER A 30 9.99 -9.69 -4.96
CA SER A 30 9.46 -10.58 -6.01
C SER A 30 8.01 -11.02 -5.83
N SER A 31 7.40 -10.79 -4.66
CA SER A 31 6.06 -11.25 -4.32
C SER A 31 5.40 -10.33 -3.30
N ALA A 32 4.07 -10.24 -3.33
CA ALA A 32 3.27 -9.53 -2.34
C ALA A 32 2.98 -10.38 -1.08
N ASN A 33 3.45 -11.64 -1.02
CA ASN A 33 3.14 -12.58 0.07
C ASN A 33 3.61 -12.12 1.46
N TRP A 34 4.53 -11.15 1.54
CA TRP A 34 4.93 -10.54 2.81
C TRP A 34 3.77 -9.78 3.48
N ILE A 35 2.77 -9.34 2.71
CA ILE A 35 1.58 -8.61 3.17
C ILE A 35 0.52 -9.56 3.75
N ALA A 36 0.59 -10.87 3.46
CA ALA A 36 -0.38 -11.83 3.96
C ALA A 36 -0.50 -11.77 5.49
N MET A 37 -1.71 -12.00 6.02
CA MET A 37 -1.99 -11.93 7.46
C MET A 37 -1.00 -12.75 8.33
N PRO A 38 -0.67 -14.01 8.00
CA PRO A 38 0.30 -14.79 8.78
C PRO A 38 1.75 -14.32 8.66
N ALA A 39 2.05 -13.42 7.71
CA ALA A 39 3.36 -12.80 7.54
C ALA A 39 3.38 -11.45 8.28
N TYR A 40 3.40 -10.32 7.57
CA TYR A 40 3.39 -8.99 8.19
C TYR A 40 2.02 -8.31 8.18
N GLY A 41 1.00 -8.90 7.53
CA GLY A 41 -0.33 -8.29 7.39
C GLY A 41 -0.97 -7.87 8.71
N GLU A 42 -0.91 -8.72 9.74
CA GLU A 42 -1.45 -8.37 11.07
C GLU A 42 -0.73 -7.18 11.72
N LEU A 43 0.60 -7.10 11.57
CA LEU A 43 1.39 -5.99 12.09
C LEU A 43 1.06 -4.70 11.34
N LEU A 44 1.00 -4.76 10.01
CA LEU A 44 0.69 -3.62 9.15
C LEU A 44 -0.70 -3.09 9.48
N LYS A 45 -1.72 -3.96 9.50
CA LYS A 45 -3.11 -3.57 9.83
C LYS A 45 -3.19 -2.91 11.21
N PHE A 46 -2.56 -3.51 12.22
CA PHE A 46 -2.58 -2.95 13.58
C PHE A 46 -1.84 -1.61 13.68
N ALA A 47 -0.75 -1.43 12.94
CA ALA A 47 0.01 -0.18 12.97
C ALA A 47 -0.70 0.95 12.21
N MET A 48 -1.40 0.64 11.11
CA MET A 48 -2.04 1.63 10.23
C MET A 48 -3.48 1.99 10.63
N GLU A 49 -4.10 1.30 11.59
CA GLU A 49 -5.54 1.42 11.95
C GLU A 49 -6.04 2.85 12.22
N ASP A 50 -5.17 3.77 12.66
CA ASP A 50 -5.52 5.17 12.95
C ASP A 50 -4.71 6.17 12.11
N SER A 51 -4.01 5.70 11.08
CA SER A 51 -3.20 6.54 10.20
C SER A 51 -4.10 7.39 9.31
N ASP A 52 -3.83 8.68 9.22
CA ASP A 52 -4.52 9.56 8.28
C ASP A 52 -4.12 9.28 6.82
N LYS A 53 -4.89 9.79 5.87
CA LYS A 53 -4.66 9.58 4.42
C LYS A 53 -3.26 10.01 3.94
N LYS A 54 -2.64 11.00 4.59
CA LYS A 54 -1.29 11.44 4.22
C LYS A 54 -0.25 10.43 4.69
N ASP A 55 -0.37 9.96 5.93
CA ASP A 55 0.51 8.92 6.48
C ASP A 55 0.38 7.59 5.69
N GLN A 56 -0.83 7.27 5.25
CA GLN A 56 -1.09 6.14 4.35
C GLN A 56 -0.45 6.33 2.96
N MET A 57 -0.54 7.52 2.36
CA MET A 57 0.18 7.84 1.12
C MET A 57 1.70 7.69 1.30
N GLU A 58 2.25 8.16 2.42
CA GLU A 58 3.68 8.05 2.74
C GLU A 58 4.12 6.58 2.87
N ALA A 59 3.26 5.68 3.36
CA ALA A 59 3.49 4.23 3.31
C ALA A 59 3.57 3.68 1.87
N LEU A 60 2.68 4.12 0.97
CA LEU A 60 2.71 3.75 -0.45
C LEU A 60 3.99 4.27 -1.13
N TYR A 61 4.49 5.44 -0.76
CA TYR A 61 5.79 5.94 -1.21
C TYR A 61 6.96 5.10 -0.73
N ALA A 62 6.96 4.66 0.53
CA ALA A 62 8.01 3.76 1.01
C ALA A 62 8.04 2.44 0.23
N LEU A 63 6.88 1.84 -0.06
CA LEU A 63 6.77 0.66 -0.92
C LEU A 63 7.28 0.92 -2.35
N GLN A 64 6.89 2.04 -2.95
CA GLN A 64 7.35 2.44 -4.28
C GLN A 64 8.87 2.58 -4.32
N ILE A 65 9.47 3.27 -3.36
CA ILE A 65 10.93 3.47 -3.26
C ILE A 65 11.63 2.13 -3.15
N PHE A 66 11.11 1.22 -2.32
CA PHE A 66 11.63 -0.14 -2.20
C PHE A 66 11.60 -0.87 -3.55
N LEU A 67 10.46 -0.91 -4.24
CA LEU A 67 10.34 -1.62 -5.53
C LEU A 67 11.15 -0.97 -6.66
N ASN A 68 11.38 0.34 -6.60
CA ASN A 68 12.26 1.05 -7.53
C ASN A 68 13.71 0.54 -7.47
N LYS A 69 14.19 0.06 -6.30
CA LYS A 69 15.53 -0.54 -6.16
C LYS A 69 15.67 -1.85 -6.95
N TYR A 70 14.57 -2.50 -7.29
CA TYR A 70 14.51 -3.76 -8.03
C TYR A 70 13.83 -3.61 -9.40
N ASP A 71 13.84 -2.40 -9.94
CA ASP A 71 13.32 -2.06 -11.27
C ASP A 71 11.83 -2.40 -11.49
N PHE A 72 11.03 -2.40 -10.42
CA PHE A 72 9.59 -2.72 -10.45
C PHE A 72 9.27 -4.01 -11.21
N PRO A 73 9.46 -5.18 -10.57
CA PRO A 73 9.04 -6.46 -11.15
C PRO A 73 7.60 -6.40 -11.65
N LYS A 74 7.37 -6.95 -12.86
CA LYS A 74 6.13 -6.74 -13.61
C LYS A 74 4.88 -7.06 -12.77
N GLY A 75 4.04 -6.05 -12.55
CA GLY A 75 2.75 -6.17 -11.85
C GLY A 75 2.86 -6.39 -10.35
N LEU A 76 4.06 -6.32 -9.76
CA LEU A 76 4.24 -6.55 -8.34
C LEU A 76 3.65 -5.40 -7.51
N ILE A 77 3.88 -4.15 -7.91
CA ILE A 77 3.34 -3.00 -7.17
C ILE A 77 1.80 -2.97 -7.18
N GLU A 78 1.18 -3.31 -8.31
CA GLU A 78 -0.28 -3.44 -8.41
C GLU A 78 -0.81 -4.54 -7.50
N LYS A 79 -0.17 -5.72 -7.46
CA LYS A 79 -0.52 -6.79 -6.53
C LYS A 79 -0.38 -6.38 -5.07
N CYS A 80 0.65 -5.59 -4.74
CA CYS A 80 0.80 -5.06 -3.38
C CYS A 80 -0.33 -4.08 -3.07
N PHE A 81 -0.68 -3.17 -3.97
CA PHE A 81 -1.78 -2.22 -3.79
C PHE A 81 -3.11 -2.94 -3.55
N MET A 82 -3.44 -3.93 -4.40
CA MET A 82 -4.61 -4.80 -4.23
C MET A 82 -4.61 -5.47 -2.85
N ALA A 83 -3.49 -6.07 -2.43
CA ALA A 83 -3.41 -6.77 -1.14
C ALA A 83 -3.56 -5.82 0.06
N LEU A 84 -2.99 -4.62 -0.01
CA LEU A 84 -3.10 -3.61 1.04
C LEU A 84 -4.54 -3.09 1.19
N TYR A 85 -5.22 -2.87 0.07
CA TYR A 85 -6.63 -2.48 0.04
C TYR A 85 -7.53 -3.61 0.57
N SER A 86 -7.43 -4.82 0.00
CA SER A 86 -8.30 -5.95 0.37
C SER A 86 -8.16 -6.43 1.82
N LEU A 87 -7.07 -6.05 2.51
CA LEU A 87 -6.85 -6.39 3.92
C LEU A 87 -7.16 -5.24 4.87
N ASP A 88 -7.70 -4.12 4.38
CA ASP A 88 -7.94 -2.87 5.11
C ASP A 88 -6.67 -2.36 5.82
N ILE A 89 -5.52 -2.45 5.15
CA ILE A 89 -4.26 -1.90 5.67
C ILE A 89 -4.11 -0.44 5.23
N ILE A 90 -4.53 -0.13 4.00
CA ILE A 90 -4.58 1.21 3.43
C ILE A 90 -6.01 1.43 2.91
N ASP A 91 -6.59 2.57 3.26
CA ASP A 91 -7.91 3.02 2.85
C ASP A 91 -7.85 3.61 1.43
N GLU A 92 -8.98 3.61 0.72
CA GLU A 92 -9.10 4.23 -0.62
C GLU A 92 -8.60 5.68 -0.65
N THR A 93 -8.84 6.43 0.43
CA THR A 93 -8.40 7.82 0.55
C THR A 93 -6.87 7.97 0.54
N GLY A 94 -6.14 6.98 1.07
CA GLY A 94 -4.67 6.94 0.98
C GLY A 94 -4.18 6.69 -0.45
N PHE A 95 -4.86 5.81 -1.20
CA PHE A 95 -4.56 5.57 -2.61
C PHE A 95 -4.91 6.76 -3.50
N PHE A 96 -5.99 7.47 -3.22
CA PHE A 96 -6.36 8.69 -3.94
C PHE A 96 -5.35 9.81 -3.67
N GLU A 97 -4.96 10.02 -2.41
CA GLU A 97 -3.92 10.99 -2.07
C GLU A 97 -2.61 10.67 -2.83
N TYR A 98 -2.21 9.39 -2.87
CA TYR A 98 -1.08 8.92 -3.68
C TYR A 98 -1.22 9.20 -5.18
N LYS A 99 -2.39 8.93 -5.75
CA LYS A 99 -2.67 9.11 -7.19
C LYS A 99 -2.64 10.57 -7.60
N TYR A 100 -3.24 11.45 -6.79
CA TYR A 100 -3.46 12.86 -7.12
C TYR A 100 -2.31 13.79 -6.72
N ASP A 101 -1.30 13.30 -5.99
CA ASP A 101 -0.11 14.08 -5.65
C ASP A 101 0.76 14.39 -6.88
N VAL A 102 0.38 15.37 -7.68
CA VAL A 102 1.11 15.75 -8.91
C VAL A 102 2.48 16.39 -8.63
N ASP A 103 2.72 16.85 -7.40
CA ASP A 103 3.94 17.53 -6.99
C ASP A 103 4.94 16.57 -6.29
N GLY A 104 4.54 15.32 -6.04
CA GLY A 104 5.37 14.33 -5.36
C GLY A 104 6.65 13.96 -6.14
N ASP A 105 7.80 14.49 -5.73
CA ASP A 105 9.11 14.11 -6.26
C ASP A 105 9.69 12.90 -5.52
N VAL A 106 9.14 11.73 -5.81
CA VAL A 106 9.53 10.46 -5.18
C VAL A 106 10.14 9.51 -6.23
N PRO A 107 11.31 8.89 -5.99
CA PRO A 107 11.92 7.95 -6.92
C PRO A 107 10.96 6.86 -7.39
N GLY A 108 10.92 6.62 -8.70
CA GLY A 108 10.08 5.58 -9.30
C GLY A 108 8.61 5.94 -9.52
N ARG A 109 8.17 7.17 -9.19
CA ARG A 109 6.75 7.59 -9.25
C ARG A 109 6.10 7.32 -10.60
N MET A 110 6.71 7.77 -11.69
CA MET A 110 6.18 7.57 -13.03
C MET A 110 5.95 6.09 -13.36
N LYS A 111 6.92 5.21 -13.05
CA LYS A 111 6.80 3.77 -13.30
C LYS A 111 5.70 3.14 -12.43
N ALA A 112 5.63 3.54 -11.17
CA ALA A 112 4.62 3.05 -10.23
C ALA A 112 3.20 3.42 -10.69
N ILE A 113 2.95 4.71 -10.97
CA ILE A 113 1.66 5.20 -11.46
C ILE A 113 1.25 4.50 -12.75
N ILE A 114 2.18 4.28 -13.70
CA ILE A 114 1.88 3.53 -14.93
C ILE A 114 1.44 2.10 -14.60
N GLN A 115 2.17 1.40 -13.72
CA GLN A 115 1.88 0.00 -13.38
C GLN A 115 0.61 -0.18 -12.54
N THR A 116 0.17 0.83 -11.80
CA THR A 116 -1.05 0.78 -10.96
C THR A 116 -2.24 1.51 -11.58
N SER A 117 -2.07 2.19 -12.72
CA SER A 117 -3.09 3.03 -13.34
C SER A 117 -4.44 2.34 -13.57
N THR A 118 -4.43 1.09 -14.05
CA THR A 118 -5.65 0.32 -14.27
C THR A 118 -6.38 0.07 -12.95
N TRP A 119 -5.69 -0.44 -11.94
CA TRP A 119 -6.28 -0.70 -10.64
C TRP A 119 -6.74 0.58 -9.92
N LEU A 120 -5.96 1.66 -9.96
CA LEU A 120 -6.33 2.97 -9.40
C LEU A 120 -7.49 3.65 -10.14
N THR A 121 -7.77 3.26 -11.38
CA THR A 121 -8.95 3.72 -12.11
C THR A 121 -10.17 2.93 -11.66
N TRP A 122 -10.04 1.61 -11.53
CA TRP A 122 -11.09 0.75 -10.96
C TRP A 122 -11.45 1.16 -9.53
N LEU A 123 -10.47 1.51 -8.68
CA LEU A 123 -10.73 1.94 -7.31
C LEU A 123 -11.56 3.23 -7.24
N GLU A 124 -11.49 4.09 -8.27
CA GLU A 124 -12.28 5.32 -8.34
C GLU A 124 -13.65 5.16 -8.96
N THR A 125 -13.90 4.06 -9.68
CA THR A 125 -15.23 3.84 -10.21
C THR A 125 -16.14 3.60 -9.01
N PRO A 126 -17.21 4.38 -8.84
CA PRO A 126 -18.23 4.02 -7.86
C PRO A 126 -18.64 2.58 -8.17
N GLU A 127 -18.77 1.75 -7.14
CA GLU A 127 -19.50 0.49 -7.29
C GLU A 127 -20.90 0.89 -7.77
N GLU A 128 -21.14 0.90 -9.09
CA GLU A 128 -22.49 0.90 -9.62
C GLU A 128 -23.10 -0.38 -9.06
N GLU A 129 -23.93 -0.21 -8.03
CA GLU A 129 -24.77 -1.25 -7.46
C GLU A 129 -25.33 -2.05 -8.64
N SER A 130 -25.09 -3.35 -8.60
CA SER A 130 -25.58 -4.29 -9.59
C SER A 130 -27.11 -4.30 -9.49
N GLU A 131 -27.77 -3.40 -10.20
CA GLU A 131 -29.21 -3.39 -10.39
C GLU A 131 -29.58 -4.68 -11.16
N GLU A 132 -30.04 -5.66 -10.38
CA GLU A 132 -31.10 -6.62 -10.70
C GLU A 132 -31.00 -7.34 -12.06
N ASP A 133 -30.34 -8.51 -12.05
CA ASP A 133 -30.72 -9.62 -12.93
C ASP A 133 -32.13 -10.12 -12.51
N GLU A 134 -33.18 -9.40 -12.92
CA GLU A 134 -34.54 -9.94 -13.06
C GLU A 134 -35.01 -9.77 -14.52
N GLU A 135 -34.59 -10.70 -15.40
CA GLU A 135 -35.42 -11.22 -16.52
C GLU A 135 -34.96 -12.62 -16.96
#